data_AF-A0A1F7BNE5-F1
#
_entry.id   AF-A0A1F7BNE5-F1
#
_cell.length_a   1.000
_cell.length_b   1.000
_cell.length_c   1.000
_cell.angle_alpha   90.00
_cell.angle_beta   90.00
_cell.angle_gamma   90.00
#
_symmetry.space_group_name_H-M   'P 1'
#
loop_
_entity.id
_entity.type
_entity.pdbx_description
1 polymer ?
#
loop_
_entity_poly.entity_id
_entity_poly.type
_entity_poly.pdbx_seq_one_letter_code
_entity_poly.pdbx_strand_id
1 'polypeptide(L)'
;MGHVMEKIMADSIARWFRLRGDETRFQIGTDDHGIKMQRTAEKAGMHPADLVKQNAPKFQKLFDRLDISYDVFVSTSLTQGHYETVQALWSALSENGLIERRTYAGLYCTGCESFVTKKDLEDGLCPNHRVPPEEVSEENWFFLLKSQEGFLRTLLHPKTGTYHIVPDYRGNEVRAFLEEGLDDISFSRPRSTLYWGVPVPGDEEQVMYVWCDNLTNYISTLGYCTEKENSLWWDEAEVTHVIGKDIARFHALNWPAMLHGADIRTPDRLLVHGFITSEGQKMSKSIGNVVDPCDVIERYGVDPLRFYVSHEIPVGRDGDFSWERFHALYDAKLRNDLGNLLNRVLVLLHKEGGKIVVPDSPVDRERAGIGWEAYAASMNAFALHAALHQAMELVSTLNIAIDRTKPWTLTGEERLVILSRFAESLRHVSLMLLPFLPQTAQRIATQLHVPYADQMLKKTFVLGSFRQWGACPEWKSAGTPEILFAPIEAK
;
A
#
# COMPACT_ATOMS: atom_id res chain seq x y z
N MET A 1 -10.17 -8.34 -0.53
CA MET A 1 -9.86 -7.26 0.44
C MET A 1 -8.40 -7.12 0.81
N GLY A 2 -7.65 -8.16 1.19
CA GLY A 2 -6.22 -8.02 1.58
C GLY A 2 -5.34 -7.28 0.56
N HIS A 3 -5.38 -7.69 -0.72
CA HIS A 3 -4.66 -6.99 -1.80
C HIS A 3 -5.09 -5.52 -1.97
N VAL A 4 -6.38 -5.25 -1.82
CA VAL A 4 -6.93 -3.88 -1.95
C VAL A 4 -6.40 -2.99 -0.84
N MET A 5 -6.38 -3.50 0.40
CA MET A 5 -5.85 -2.77 1.54
C MET A 5 -4.37 -2.41 1.35
N GLU A 6 -3.53 -3.39 0.98
CA GLU A 6 -2.10 -3.17 0.71
C GLU A 6 -1.89 -2.10 -0.36
N LYS A 7 -2.60 -2.20 -1.50
CA LYS A 7 -2.40 -1.27 -2.62
C LYS A 7 -2.93 0.13 -2.32
N ILE A 8 -4.01 0.28 -1.56
CA ILE A 8 -4.49 1.59 -1.10
C ILE A 8 -3.46 2.24 -0.17
N MET A 9 -2.90 1.49 0.79
CA MET A 9 -1.86 2.01 1.69
C MET A 9 -0.62 2.45 0.91
N ALA A 10 -0.11 1.62 0.01
CA ALA A 10 1.03 1.94 -0.84
C ALA A 10 0.76 3.14 -1.76
N ASP A 11 -0.45 3.24 -2.32
CA ASP A 11 -0.85 4.35 -3.16
C ASP A 11 -0.94 5.67 -2.40
N SER A 12 -1.47 5.67 -1.17
CA SER A 12 -1.47 6.88 -0.33
C SER A 12 -0.07 7.37 0.00
N ILE A 13 0.87 6.45 0.20
CA ILE A 13 2.29 6.77 0.41
C ILE A 13 2.90 7.34 -0.87
N ALA A 14 2.72 6.69 -2.01
CA ALA A 14 3.24 7.16 -3.30
C ALA A 14 2.69 8.54 -3.68
N ARG A 15 1.37 8.76 -3.51
CA ARG A 15 0.74 10.06 -3.73
C ARG A 15 1.33 11.14 -2.82
N TRP A 16 1.62 10.82 -1.56
CA TRP A 16 2.25 11.77 -0.63
C TRP A 16 3.65 12.19 -1.07
N PHE A 17 4.51 11.25 -1.48
CA PHE A 17 5.84 11.58 -1.98
C PHE A 17 5.77 12.45 -3.24
N ARG A 18 4.90 12.14 -4.20
CA ARG A 18 4.66 13.02 -5.37
C ARG A 18 4.19 14.40 -4.95
N LEU A 19 3.27 14.49 -4.00
CA LEU A 19 2.75 15.76 -3.48
C LEU A 19 3.80 16.60 -2.75
N ARG A 20 4.81 15.98 -2.15
CA ARG A 20 5.97 16.68 -1.59
C ARG A 20 6.91 17.23 -2.68
N GLY A 21 6.78 16.75 -3.92
CA GLY A 21 7.66 17.07 -5.04
C GLY A 21 8.76 16.05 -5.28
N ASP A 22 8.71 14.88 -4.64
CA ASP A 22 9.67 13.81 -4.86
C ASP A 22 9.35 13.10 -6.20
N GLU A 23 10.38 12.87 -7.02
CA GLU A 23 10.25 11.96 -8.16
C GLU A 23 9.96 10.55 -7.63
N THR A 24 8.76 10.04 -7.92
CA THR A 24 8.26 8.82 -7.29
C THR A 24 7.88 7.81 -8.35
N ARG A 25 8.49 6.64 -8.27
CA ARG A 25 8.13 5.46 -9.04
C ARG A 25 7.42 4.44 -8.14
N PHE A 26 6.18 4.10 -8.47
CA PHE A 26 5.35 3.16 -7.72
C PHE A 26 5.12 1.88 -8.53
N GLN A 27 5.58 0.74 -8.01
CA GLN A 27 5.43 -0.57 -8.64
C GLN A 27 4.42 -1.44 -7.91
N ILE A 28 3.59 -2.16 -8.68
CA ILE A 28 2.74 -3.25 -8.21
C ILE A 28 2.85 -4.43 -9.18
N GLY A 29 2.22 -5.56 -8.87
CA GLY A 29 2.25 -6.70 -9.78
C GLY A 29 1.52 -7.95 -9.31
N THR A 30 1.72 -9.03 -10.05
CA THR A 30 1.26 -10.40 -9.76
C THR A 30 2.42 -11.37 -9.74
N ASP A 31 2.35 -12.30 -8.79
CA ASP A 31 3.18 -13.50 -8.75
C ASP A 31 2.43 -14.61 -9.50
N ASP A 32 3.01 -15.04 -10.61
CA ASP A 32 2.35 -15.88 -11.60
C ASP A 32 2.86 -17.32 -11.60
N HIS A 33 3.91 -17.63 -10.84
CA HIS A 33 4.56 -18.94 -10.83
C HIS A 33 4.20 -19.75 -9.57
N GLY A 34 4.76 -20.96 -9.47
CA GLY A 34 4.63 -21.78 -8.26
C GLY A 34 3.59 -22.89 -8.35
N ILE A 35 3.65 -23.79 -7.37
CA ILE A 35 2.88 -25.05 -7.37
C ILE A 35 1.38 -24.79 -7.20
N LYS A 36 1.02 -23.71 -6.48
CA LYS A 36 -0.38 -23.34 -6.31
C LYS A 36 -1.02 -22.90 -7.62
N MET A 37 -0.31 -22.11 -8.43
CA MET A 37 -0.77 -21.70 -9.75
C MET A 37 -0.90 -22.91 -10.68
N GLN A 38 0.10 -23.79 -10.67
CA GLN A 38 0.10 -25.04 -11.42
C GLN A 38 -1.11 -25.93 -11.07
N ARG A 39 -1.27 -26.29 -9.78
CA ARG A 39 -2.37 -27.15 -9.30
C ARG A 39 -3.74 -26.51 -9.55
N THR A 40 -3.85 -25.18 -9.53
CA THR A 40 -5.11 -24.47 -9.82
C THR A 40 -5.46 -24.57 -11.30
N ALA A 41 -4.49 -24.39 -12.19
CA ALA A 41 -4.68 -24.51 -13.63
C ALA A 41 -5.06 -25.95 -14.02
N GLU A 42 -4.37 -26.95 -13.46
CA GLU A 42 -4.66 -28.37 -13.68
C GLU A 42 -6.08 -28.74 -13.24
N LYS A 43 -6.52 -28.29 -12.06
CA LYS A 43 -7.91 -28.49 -11.58
C LYS A 43 -8.95 -27.85 -12.49
N ALA A 44 -8.59 -26.77 -13.17
CA ALA A 44 -9.44 -26.09 -14.14
C ALA A 44 -9.29 -26.65 -15.57
N GLY A 45 -8.46 -27.70 -15.77
CA GLY A 45 -8.23 -28.31 -17.08
C GLY A 45 -7.52 -27.40 -18.08
N MET A 46 -6.68 -26.47 -17.61
CA MET A 46 -5.97 -25.50 -18.45
C MET A 46 -4.47 -25.44 -18.16
N HIS A 47 -3.69 -24.92 -19.10
CA HIS A 47 -2.27 -24.69 -18.89
C HIS A 47 -2.05 -23.46 -17.97
N PRO A 48 -1.06 -23.47 -17.05
CA PRO A 48 -0.82 -22.34 -16.14
C PRO A 48 -0.64 -20.99 -16.84
N ALA A 49 0.05 -20.96 -17.99
CA ALA A 49 0.20 -19.75 -18.81
C ALA A 49 -1.15 -19.12 -19.21
N ASP A 50 -2.18 -19.94 -19.49
CA ASP A 50 -3.50 -19.44 -19.87
C ASP A 50 -4.25 -18.90 -18.64
N LEU A 51 -4.06 -19.51 -17.47
CA LEU A 51 -4.60 -18.99 -16.21
C LEU A 51 -4.00 -17.62 -15.87
N VAL A 52 -2.69 -17.44 -16.08
CA VAL A 52 -2.00 -16.14 -15.88
C VAL A 52 -2.55 -15.09 -16.83
N LYS A 53 -2.65 -15.39 -18.13
CA LYS A 53 -3.24 -14.49 -19.14
C LYS A 53 -4.67 -14.08 -18.80
N GLN A 54 -5.43 -14.93 -18.09
CA GLN A 54 -6.77 -14.60 -17.62
C GLN A 54 -6.78 -13.78 -16.32
N ASN A 55 -5.85 -14.00 -15.40
CA ASN A 55 -5.91 -13.44 -14.05
C ASN A 55 -5.15 -12.14 -13.88
N ALA A 56 -3.95 -12.00 -14.46
CA ALA A 56 -3.15 -10.77 -14.32
C ALA A 56 -3.92 -9.52 -14.78
N PRO A 57 -4.64 -9.53 -15.93
CA PRO A 57 -5.47 -8.39 -16.34
C PRO A 57 -6.64 -8.10 -15.40
N LYS A 58 -7.17 -9.09 -14.66
CA LYS A 58 -8.24 -8.86 -13.68
C LYS A 58 -7.73 -8.09 -12.47
N PHE A 59 -6.52 -8.42 -12.00
CA PHE A 59 -5.86 -7.65 -10.93
C PHE A 59 -5.57 -6.23 -11.39
N GLN A 60 -5.01 -6.06 -12.58
CA GLN A 60 -4.74 -4.73 -13.13
C GLN A 60 -6.02 -3.89 -13.22
N LYS A 61 -7.09 -4.44 -13.81
CA LYS A 61 -8.40 -3.77 -13.89
C LYS A 61 -8.98 -3.41 -12.53
N LEU A 62 -8.81 -4.27 -11.51
CA LEU A 62 -9.25 -3.96 -10.15
C LEU A 62 -8.48 -2.77 -9.58
N PHE A 63 -7.15 -2.73 -9.75
CA PHE A 63 -6.33 -1.62 -9.28
C PHE A 63 -6.59 -0.32 -10.05
N ASP A 64 -6.85 -0.39 -11.36
CA ASP A 64 -7.29 0.76 -12.16
C ASP A 64 -8.64 1.29 -11.65
N ARG A 65 -9.60 0.40 -11.38
CA ARG A 65 -10.92 0.75 -10.81
C ARG A 65 -10.79 1.39 -9.43
N LEU A 66 -9.78 1.03 -8.65
CA LEU A 66 -9.50 1.58 -7.32
C LEU A 66 -8.73 2.93 -7.36
N ASP A 67 -8.47 3.48 -8.55
CA ASP A 67 -7.66 4.67 -8.75
C ASP A 67 -6.27 4.53 -8.06
N ILE A 68 -5.63 3.38 -8.25
CA ILE A 68 -4.25 3.15 -7.80
C ILE A 68 -3.31 3.78 -8.82
N SER A 69 -2.51 4.74 -8.38
CA SER A 69 -1.64 5.56 -9.22
C SER A 69 -0.27 4.91 -9.49
N TYR A 70 -0.23 3.60 -9.73
CA TYR A 70 1.01 2.89 -10.04
C TYR A 70 1.63 3.39 -11.36
N ASP A 71 2.95 3.27 -11.48
CA ASP A 71 3.72 3.60 -12.68
C ASP A 71 4.05 2.34 -13.48
N VAL A 72 4.26 1.22 -12.78
CA VAL A 72 4.60 -0.07 -13.40
C VAL A 72 3.80 -1.19 -12.77
N PHE A 73 3.26 -2.04 -13.63
CA PHE A 73 2.63 -3.30 -13.28
C PHE A 73 3.53 -4.45 -13.75
N VAL A 74 3.98 -5.28 -12.82
CA VAL A 74 4.84 -6.44 -13.11
C VAL A 74 4.02 -7.72 -13.07
N SER A 75 4.27 -8.61 -14.02
CA SER A 75 3.79 -9.98 -14.02
C SER A 75 5.03 -10.86 -14.19
N THR A 76 5.31 -11.74 -13.24
CA THR A 76 6.54 -12.56 -13.28
C THR A 76 6.59 -13.44 -14.53
N SER A 77 5.45 -13.79 -15.14
CA SER A 77 5.41 -14.50 -16.41
C SER A 77 5.36 -13.62 -17.67
N LEU A 78 4.71 -12.44 -17.62
CA LEU A 78 4.42 -11.64 -18.83
C LEU A 78 5.36 -10.44 -19.02
N THR A 79 6.02 -9.98 -17.96
CA THR A 79 6.92 -8.83 -18.02
C THR A 79 8.27 -9.24 -18.63
N GLN A 80 8.66 -8.58 -19.72
CA GLN A 80 9.95 -8.79 -20.36
C GLN A 80 11.11 -8.47 -19.40
N GLY A 81 12.16 -9.29 -19.44
CA GLY A 81 13.36 -9.11 -18.61
C GLY A 81 13.28 -9.78 -17.25
N HIS A 82 12.10 -10.20 -16.77
CA HIS A 82 11.98 -10.85 -15.46
C HIS A 82 12.79 -12.15 -15.36
N TYR A 83 12.61 -13.07 -16.32
CA TYR A 83 13.38 -14.32 -16.36
C TYR A 83 14.90 -14.06 -16.48
N GLU A 84 15.30 -13.08 -17.31
CA GLU A 84 16.71 -12.72 -17.49
C GLU A 84 17.33 -12.27 -16.16
N THR A 85 16.69 -11.33 -15.45
CA THR A 85 17.17 -10.84 -14.14
C THR A 85 17.15 -11.91 -13.07
N VAL A 86 16.12 -12.78 -13.02
CA VAL A 86 16.06 -13.89 -12.06
C VAL A 86 17.21 -14.88 -12.28
N GLN A 87 17.49 -15.24 -13.53
CA GLN A 87 18.60 -16.13 -13.87
C GLN A 87 19.96 -15.49 -13.61
N ALA A 88 20.11 -14.19 -13.88
CA ALA A 88 21.35 -13.49 -13.59
C ALA A 88 21.61 -13.36 -12.07
N LEU A 89 20.57 -13.07 -11.28
CA LEU A 89 20.67 -13.05 -9.81
C LEU A 89 21.09 -14.43 -9.28
N TRP A 90 20.50 -15.51 -9.81
CA TRP A 90 20.90 -16.88 -9.46
C TRP A 90 22.38 -17.13 -9.74
N SER A 91 22.86 -16.77 -10.93
CA SER A 91 24.26 -16.96 -11.30
C SER A 91 25.19 -16.19 -10.36
N ALA A 92 24.89 -14.93 -10.05
CA ALA A 92 25.68 -14.14 -9.10
C ALA A 92 25.76 -14.80 -7.71
N LEU A 93 24.63 -15.27 -7.19
CA LEU A 93 24.57 -16.00 -5.92
C LEU A 93 25.36 -17.31 -5.96
N SER A 94 25.29 -18.05 -7.07
CA SER A 94 26.03 -19.30 -7.27
C SER A 94 27.53 -19.06 -7.35
N GLU A 95 27.98 -18.03 -8.09
CA GLU A 95 29.38 -17.65 -8.23
C GLU A 95 30.00 -17.22 -6.89
N ASN A 96 29.20 -16.57 -6.03
CA ASN A 96 29.58 -16.22 -4.67
C ASN A 96 29.48 -17.39 -3.67
N GLY A 97 29.20 -18.61 -4.15
CA GLY A 97 29.17 -19.81 -3.31
C GLY A 97 28.01 -19.86 -2.32
N LEU A 98 26.92 -19.14 -2.58
CA LEU A 98 25.75 -19.04 -1.70
C LEU A 98 24.62 -19.99 -2.06
N ILE A 99 24.83 -20.86 -3.06
CA ILE A 99 23.87 -21.89 -3.45
C ILE A 99 24.54 -23.25 -3.45
N GLU A 100 23.92 -24.22 -2.80
CA GLU A 100 24.38 -25.62 -2.76
C GLU A 100 23.25 -26.60 -3.10
N ARG A 101 23.57 -27.77 -3.66
CA ARG A 101 22.61 -28.83 -3.95
C ARG A 101 22.65 -29.88 -2.84
N ARG A 102 21.47 -30.26 -2.31
CA ARG A 102 21.35 -31.31 -1.28
C ARG A 102 19.97 -31.97 -1.30
N THR A 103 19.93 -33.22 -0.84
CA THR A 103 18.66 -33.91 -0.55
C THR A 103 18.12 -33.43 0.79
N TYR A 104 16.82 -33.07 0.82
CA TYR A 104 16.15 -32.63 2.04
C TYR A 104 14.83 -33.37 2.20
N ALA A 105 14.53 -33.77 3.44
CA ALA A 105 13.25 -34.31 3.85
C ALA A 105 12.66 -33.42 4.94
N GLY A 106 11.45 -32.90 4.73
CA GLY A 106 10.83 -31.99 5.69
C GLY A 106 9.34 -31.74 5.43
N LEU A 107 8.74 -30.91 6.29
CA LEU A 107 7.33 -30.56 6.23
C LEU A 107 7.15 -29.31 5.35
N TYR A 108 6.20 -29.37 4.41
CA TYR A 108 5.95 -28.32 3.44
C TYR A 108 4.51 -27.80 3.51
N CYS A 109 4.35 -26.49 3.65
CA CYS A 109 3.04 -25.85 3.57
C CYS A 109 2.80 -25.30 2.16
N THR A 110 1.91 -25.93 1.39
CA THR A 110 1.52 -25.47 0.04
C THR A 110 0.86 -24.09 0.05
N GLY A 111 0.17 -23.73 1.15
CA GLY A 111 -0.50 -22.44 1.26
C GLY A 111 0.47 -21.27 1.41
N CYS A 112 1.50 -21.44 2.26
CA CYS A 112 2.57 -20.45 2.45
C CYS A 112 3.58 -20.47 1.32
N GLU A 113 3.57 -21.54 0.51
CA GLU A 113 4.70 -21.93 -0.31
C GLU A 113 6.02 -21.77 0.47
N SER A 114 6.17 -22.56 1.54
CA SER A 114 7.41 -22.62 2.33
C SER A 114 7.57 -23.95 3.07
N PHE A 115 8.82 -24.37 3.29
CA PHE A 115 9.10 -25.40 4.29
C PHE A 115 8.83 -24.85 5.68
N VAL A 116 8.37 -25.72 6.57
CA VAL A 116 8.03 -25.40 7.96
C VAL A 116 8.62 -26.47 8.86
N THR A 117 9.06 -26.10 10.06
CA THR A 117 9.50 -27.06 11.07
C THR A 117 8.34 -27.45 11.97
N LYS A 118 8.51 -28.50 12.79
CA LYS A 118 7.50 -28.86 13.81
C LYS A 118 7.24 -27.74 14.82
N LYS A 119 8.20 -26.82 15.02
CA LYS A 119 8.07 -25.67 15.93
C LYS A 119 7.22 -24.55 15.32
N ASP A 120 7.17 -24.46 13.99
CA ASP A 120 6.36 -23.47 13.27
C ASP A 120 4.87 -23.84 13.22
N LEU A 121 4.49 -25.03 13.71
CA LEU A 121 3.12 -25.55 13.65
C LEU A 121 2.39 -25.33 14.96
N GLU A 122 1.11 -24.98 14.85
CA GLU A 122 0.16 -24.92 15.97
C GLU A 122 -0.77 -26.14 15.87
N ASP A 123 -0.76 -27.01 16.87
CA ASP A 123 -1.51 -28.28 16.88
C ASP A 123 -1.24 -29.17 15.65
N GLY A 124 -0.01 -29.12 15.12
CA GLY A 124 0.37 -29.84 13.90
C GLY A 124 -0.11 -29.20 12.58
N LEU A 125 -0.69 -28.00 12.64
CA LEU A 125 -1.22 -27.26 11.49
C LEU A 125 -0.38 -26.01 11.22
N CYS A 126 -0.31 -25.59 9.95
CA CYS A 126 0.25 -24.29 9.60
C CYS A 126 -0.58 -23.16 10.26
N PRO A 127 0.02 -22.20 11.00
CA PRO A 127 -0.72 -21.15 11.69
C PRO A 127 -1.50 -20.24 10.74
N ASN A 128 -0.97 -20.02 9.53
CA ASN A 128 -1.61 -19.19 8.52
C ASN A 128 -2.77 -19.90 7.81
N HIS A 129 -2.63 -21.18 7.50
CA HIS A 129 -3.56 -21.89 6.62
C HIS A 129 -4.46 -22.89 7.34
N ARG A 130 -4.13 -23.26 8.58
CA ARG A 130 -4.83 -24.25 9.42
C ARG A 130 -5.01 -25.60 8.73
N VAL A 131 -4.03 -25.99 7.92
CA VAL A 131 -3.94 -27.27 7.20
C VAL A 131 -2.64 -27.98 7.60
N PRO A 132 -2.61 -29.32 7.77
CA PRO A 132 -1.37 -30.06 8.01
C PRO A 132 -0.39 -29.90 6.85
N PRO A 133 0.91 -29.70 7.09
CA PRO A 133 1.90 -29.69 6.03
C PRO A 133 2.10 -31.10 5.42
N GLU A 134 2.57 -31.13 4.18
CA GLU A 134 2.93 -32.36 3.44
C GLU A 134 4.37 -32.77 3.79
N GLU A 135 4.65 -34.07 3.99
CA GLU A 135 6.03 -34.58 4.06
C GLU A 135 6.61 -34.68 2.65
N VAL A 136 7.71 -33.99 2.39
CA VAL A 136 8.37 -33.93 1.09
C VAL A 136 9.82 -34.33 1.25
N SER A 137 10.30 -35.24 0.39
CA SER A 137 11.72 -35.60 0.27
C SER A 137 12.17 -35.42 -1.17
N GLU A 138 12.99 -34.41 -1.40
CA GLU A 138 13.42 -33.99 -2.74
C GLU A 138 14.88 -33.52 -2.71
N GLU A 139 15.55 -33.61 -3.85
CA GLU A 139 16.86 -33.00 -4.06
C GLU A 139 16.69 -31.61 -4.67
N ASN A 140 17.09 -30.58 -3.92
CA ASN A 140 16.89 -29.19 -4.28
C ASN A 140 18.23 -28.45 -4.19
N TRP A 141 18.30 -27.33 -4.90
CA TRP A 141 19.23 -26.26 -4.57
C TRP A 141 18.75 -25.51 -3.32
N PHE A 142 19.68 -25.05 -2.51
CA PHE A 142 19.46 -24.31 -1.28
C PHE A 142 20.27 -23.03 -1.29
N PHE A 143 19.63 -21.93 -0.90
CA PHE A 143 20.30 -20.67 -0.64
C PHE A 143 20.80 -20.66 0.80
N LEU A 144 22.11 -20.41 0.98
CA LEU A 144 22.83 -20.46 2.24
C LEU A 144 22.52 -19.25 3.15
N LEU A 145 21.24 -19.03 3.45
CA LEU A 145 20.73 -17.93 4.26
C LEU A 145 21.40 -17.87 5.64
N LYS A 146 21.73 -19.03 6.23
CA LYS A 146 22.40 -19.10 7.53
C LYS A 146 23.75 -18.39 7.53
N SER A 147 24.48 -18.43 6.42
CA SER A 147 25.77 -17.72 6.28
C SER A 147 25.63 -16.20 6.34
N GLN A 148 24.41 -15.68 6.12
CA GLN A 148 24.11 -14.24 6.01
C GLN A 148 23.63 -13.63 7.34
N GLU A 149 23.55 -14.40 8.44
CA GLU A 149 23.07 -13.92 9.73
C GLU A 149 23.82 -12.69 10.25
N GLY A 150 25.15 -12.68 10.16
CA GLY A 150 25.96 -11.55 10.65
C GLY A 150 25.65 -10.24 9.91
N PHE A 151 25.49 -10.34 8.60
CA PHE A 151 25.06 -9.23 7.76
C PHE A 151 23.65 -8.74 8.17
N LEU A 152 22.68 -9.66 8.26
CA LEU A 152 21.29 -9.31 8.62
C LEU A 152 21.19 -8.67 10.00
N ARG A 153 21.97 -9.12 10.99
CA ARG A 153 22.03 -8.53 12.34
C ARG A 153 22.53 -7.10 12.29
N THR A 154 23.51 -6.82 11.43
CA THR A 154 24.05 -5.48 11.22
C THR A 154 23.02 -4.59 10.52
N LEU A 155 22.44 -5.10 9.43
CA LEU A 155 21.45 -4.41 8.61
C LEU A 155 20.20 -4.00 9.40
N LEU A 156 19.70 -4.89 10.26
CA LEU A 156 18.46 -4.71 11.01
C LEU A 156 18.68 -4.15 12.43
N HIS A 157 19.91 -3.77 12.78
CA HIS A 157 20.23 -3.29 14.12
C HIS A 157 19.39 -2.03 14.44
N PRO A 158 18.70 -1.96 15.61
CA PRO A 158 17.72 -0.90 15.89
C PRO A 158 18.27 0.54 15.85
N LYS A 159 19.58 0.72 16.08
CA LYS A 159 20.21 2.04 16.19
C LYS A 159 21.11 2.42 15.02
N THR A 160 21.65 1.42 14.32
CA THR A 160 22.73 1.61 13.34
C THR A 160 22.47 0.91 12.03
N GLY A 161 21.40 0.10 11.96
CA GLY A 161 20.97 -0.55 10.74
C GLY A 161 20.42 0.46 9.75
N THR A 162 20.49 0.11 8.46
CA THR A 162 20.04 0.95 7.35
C THR A 162 18.72 0.50 6.75
N TYR A 163 18.19 -0.65 7.18
CA TYR A 163 16.90 -1.17 6.72
C TYR A 163 15.87 -1.14 7.85
N HIS A 164 14.89 -0.25 7.75
CA HIS A 164 13.94 0.04 8.81
C HIS A 164 12.58 -0.64 8.58
N ILE A 165 12.19 -1.51 9.51
CA ILE A 165 10.89 -2.19 9.48
C ILE A 165 9.87 -1.34 10.24
N VAL A 166 8.80 -0.93 9.56
CA VAL A 166 7.74 -0.08 10.09
C VAL A 166 6.43 -0.90 10.20
N PRO A 167 5.76 -0.92 11.36
CA PRO A 167 6.13 -0.30 12.62
C PRO A 167 7.21 -1.09 13.40
N ASP A 168 7.90 -0.41 14.32
CA ASP A 168 9.06 -0.94 15.06
C ASP A 168 8.84 -2.29 15.75
N TYR A 169 7.63 -2.55 16.25
CA TYR A 169 7.33 -3.83 16.93
C TYR A 169 7.37 -5.01 15.94
N ARG A 170 7.03 -4.81 14.66
CA ARG A 170 7.24 -5.84 13.62
C ARG A 170 8.73 -6.05 13.38
N GLY A 171 9.53 -4.99 13.45
CA GLY A 171 10.99 -5.10 13.45
C GLY A 171 11.51 -5.91 14.64
N ASN A 172 10.92 -5.74 15.84
CA ASN A 172 11.29 -6.54 17.01
C ASN A 172 10.96 -8.03 16.82
N GLU A 173 9.81 -8.37 16.23
CA GLU A 173 9.45 -9.76 15.90
C GLU A 173 10.48 -10.39 14.96
N VAL A 174 10.88 -9.68 13.90
CA VAL A 174 11.90 -10.17 12.95
C VAL A 174 13.26 -10.33 13.61
N ARG A 175 13.69 -9.36 14.43
CA ARG A 175 14.97 -9.46 15.16
C ARG A 175 14.96 -10.60 16.16
N ALA A 176 13.87 -10.81 16.91
CA ALA A 176 13.75 -11.93 17.84
C ALA A 176 13.88 -13.27 17.11
N PHE A 177 13.26 -13.41 15.94
CA PHE A 177 13.44 -14.60 15.09
C PHE A 177 14.89 -14.77 14.64
N LEU A 178 15.57 -13.69 14.25
CA LEU A 178 16.98 -13.73 13.88
C LEU A 178 17.89 -14.16 15.04
N GLU A 179 17.54 -13.84 16.30
CA GLU A 179 18.26 -14.31 17.49
C GLU A 179 18.16 -15.84 17.68
N GLU A 180 17.09 -16.48 17.23
CA GLU A 180 16.91 -17.94 17.31
C GLU A 180 17.81 -18.71 16.32
N GLY A 181 18.35 -18.02 15.31
CA GLY A 181 19.14 -18.58 14.22
C GLY A 181 18.31 -18.88 12.98
N LEU A 182 18.98 -18.88 11.82
CA LEU A 182 18.41 -19.14 10.51
C LEU A 182 18.86 -20.50 9.98
N ASP A 183 17.97 -21.12 9.21
CA ASP A 183 18.26 -22.29 8.38
C ASP A 183 18.39 -21.87 6.92
N ASP A 184 19.18 -22.62 6.14
CA ASP A 184 19.23 -22.41 4.70
C ASP A 184 17.89 -22.81 4.07
N ILE A 185 17.49 -22.05 3.06
CA ILE A 185 16.16 -22.18 2.44
C ILE A 185 16.28 -22.92 1.12
N SER A 186 15.31 -23.79 0.86
CA SER A 186 15.22 -24.41 -0.47
C SER A 186 14.95 -23.34 -1.52
N PHE A 187 15.74 -23.36 -2.58
CA PHE A 187 15.82 -22.35 -3.62
C PHE A 187 15.41 -22.87 -5.00
N SER A 188 15.23 -24.19 -5.15
CA SER A 188 14.59 -24.82 -6.31
C SER A 188 13.64 -25.96 -5.91
N ARG A 189 13.00 -26.54 -6.93
CA ARG A 189 12.22 -27.78 -6.87
C ARG A 189 12.48 -28.63 -8.12
N PRO A 190 12.35 -29.96 -8.04
CA PRO A 190 12.39 -30.81 -9.21
C PRO A 190 11.27 -30.45 -10.19
N ARG A 191 11.58 -30.45 -11.48
CA ARG A 191 10.64 -30.13 -12.56
C ARG A 191 9.43 -31.08 -12.60
N SER A 192 9.62 -32.31 -12.13
CA SER A 192 8.54 -33.30 -11.98
C SER A 192 7.47 -32.86 -10.98
N THR A 193 7.84 -32.07 -9.97
CA THR A 193 6.92 -31.53 -8.95
C THR A 193 6.44 -30.13 -9.33
N LEU A 194 7.34 -29.28 -9.83
CA LEU A 194 7.07 -27.89 -10.22
C LEU A 194 7.62 -27.64 -11.63
N TYR A 195 6.74 -27.58 -12.64
CA TYR A 195 7.15 -27.25 -14.01
C TYR A 195 6.81 -25.81 -14.43
N TRP A 196 6.04 -25.08 -13.61
CA TRP A 196 5.62 -23.71 -13.89
C TRP A 196 6.41 -22.69 -13.06
N GLY A 197 7.52 -22.20 -13.63
CA GLY A 197 8.41 -21.19 -13.04
C GLY A 197 9.65 -20.94 -13.91
N VAL A 198 10.62 -20.18 -13.39
CA VAL A 198 11.89 -19.91 -14.05
C VAL A 198 12.84 -21.11 -13.92
N PRO A 199 13.44 -21.65 -15.01
CA PRO A 199 14.38 -22.77 -14.91
C PRO A 199 15.71 -22.35 -14.30
N VAL A 200 16.35 -23.26 -13.55
CA VAL A 200 17.67 -23.04 -12.97
C VAL A 200 18.75 -23.05 -14.06
N PRO A 201 19.61 -22.00 -14.17
CA PRO A 201 20.74 -21.99 -15.09
C PRO A 201 21.65 -23.20 -14.89
N GLY A 202 21.87 -23.97 -15.95
CA GLY A 202 22.74 -25.16 -15.93
C GLY A 202 22.11 -26.42 -15.32
N ASP A 203 20.84 -26.39 -14.90
CA ASP A 203 20.14 -27.54 -14.32
C ASP A 203 18.66 -27.58 -14.76
N GLU A 204 18.40 -28.16 -15.94
CA GLU A 204 17.06 -28.21 -16.55
C GLU A 204 16.06 -29.09 -15.77
N GLU A 205 16.56 -29.95 -14.88
CA GLU A 205 15.73 -30.79 -14.01
C GLU A 205 15.15 -30.01 -12.83
N GLN A 206 15.59 -28.76 -12.62
CA GLN A 206 15.20 -27.92 -11.49
C GLN A 206 14.54 -26.62 -11.97
N VAL A 207 13.49 -26.22 -11.25
CA VAL A 207 12.80 -24.94 -11.42
C VAL A 207 13.02 -24.12 -10.16
N MET A 208 13.35 -22.84 -10.34
CA MET A 208 13.58 -21.92 -9.24
C MET A 208 12.34 -21.81 -8.35
N TYR A 209 12.61 -21.76 -7.06
CA TYR A 209 11.58 -21.68 -6.06
C TYR A 209 11.02 -20.27 -5.96
N VAL A 210 9.71 -20.17 -5.71
CA VAL A 210 8.90 -18.95 -5.89
C VAL A 210 9.50 -17.69 -5.26
N TRP A 211 10.22 -17.78 -4.14
CA TRP A 211 10.81 -16.60 -3.49
C TRP A 211 12.04 -16.05 -4.21
N CYS A 212 12.85 -16.89 -4.88
CA CYS A 212 13.94 -16.42 -5.75
C CYS A 212 13.39 -15.62 -6.94
N ASP A 213 12.29 -16.11 -7.48
CA ASP A 213 11.61 -15.60 -8.66
C ASP A 213 10.84 -14.32 -8.32
N ASN A 214 9.86 -14.43 -7.43
CA ASN A 214 8.96 -13.36 -7.10
C ASN A 214 9.67 -12.19 -6.42
N LEU A 215 10.62 -12.39 -5.48
CA LEU A 215 11.31 -11.25 -4.86
C LEU A 215 12.12 -10.41 -5.87
N THR A 216 12.62 -11.05 -6.93
CA THR A 216 13.34 -10.38 -8.01
C THR A 216 12.45 -9.44 -8.82
N ASN A 217 11.11 -9.51 -8.70
CA ASN A 217 10.19 -8.59 -9.36
C ASN A 217 10.56 -7.10 -9.09
N TYR A 218 11.03 -6.80 -7.88
CA TYR A 218 11.38 -5.44 -7.45
C TYR A 218 12.47 -4.80 -8.30
N ILE A 219 13.42 -5.59 -8.78
CA ILE A 219 14.58 -5.11 -9.55
C ILE A 219 14.57 -5.55 -11.01
N SER A 220 13.69 -6.50 -11.39
CA SER A 220 13.64 -7.03 -12.76
C SER A 220 13.30 -6.01 -13.84
N THR A 221 12.36 -5.10 -13.57
CA THR A 221 12.04 -4.02 -14.53
C THR A 221 13.10 -2.93 -14.58
N LEU A 222 14.04 -2.95 -13.64
CA LEU A 222 15.21 -2.10 -13.61
C LEU A 222 16.44 -2.80 -14.21
N GLY A 223 16.30 -4.05 -14.68
CA GLY A 223 17.34 -4.78 -15.40
C GLY A 223 18.58 -5.14 -14.56
N TYR A 224 18.49 -5.13 -13.22
CA TYR A 224 19.63 -5.51 -12.36
C TYR A 224 20.17 -6.90 -12.70
N CYS A 225 21.47 -7.08 -12.45
CA CYS A 225 22.32 -8.21 -12.83
C CYS A 225 22.46 -8.43 -14.35
N THR A 226 22.01 -7.50 -15.19
CA THR A 226 22.09 -7.61 -16.66
C THR A 226 22.75 -6.37 -17.26
N GLU A 227 22.97 -6.35 -18.58
CA GLU A 227 23.53 -5.17 -19.28
C GLU A 227 22.62 -3.92 -19.25
N LYS A 228 21.39 -4.05 -18.73
CA LYS A 228 20.32 -3.04 -18.80
C LYS A 228 20.00 -2.41 -17.44
N GLU A 229 20.93 -2.45 -16.48
CA GLU A 229 20.69 -1.93 -15.13
C GLU A 229 20.30 -0.44 -15.14
N ASN A 230 19.35 -0.09 -14.29
CA ASN A 230 18.90 1.27 -14.05
C ASN A 230 18.93 1.57 -12.55
N SER A 231 20.01 2.22 -12.11
CA SER A 231 20.26 2.61 -10.71
C SER A 231 19.34 3.70 -10.18
N LEU A 232 18.72 4.49 -11.06
CA LEU A 232 17.96 5.69 -10.70
C LEU A 232 16.86 5.41 -9.68
N TRP A 233 16.18 4.26 -9.81
CA TRP A 233 15.02 3.91 -8.99
C TRP A 233 15.32 2.91 -7.88
N TRP A 234 16.60 2.64 -7.63
CA TRP A 234 17.04 1.72 -6.60
C TRP A 234 18.27 2.28 -5.87
N ASP A 235 19.45 2.24 -6.47
CA ASP A 235 20.69 2.71 -5.81
C ASP A 235 20.71 4.21 -5.51
N GLU A 236 20.04 5.02 -6.33
CA GLU A 236 19.96 6.48 -6.17
C GLU A 236 18.63 6.94 -5.52
N ALA A 237 17.78 5.98 -5.12
CA ALA A 237 16.47 6.25 -4.55
C ALA A 237 16.34 5.77 -3.09
N GLU A 238 15.32 6.27 -2.40
CA GLU A 238 14.81 5.67 -1.18
C GLU A 238 13.80 4.57 -1.55
N VAL A 239 14.11 3.32 -1.23
CA VAL A 239 13.32 2.14 -1.59
C VAL A 239 12.48 1.70 -0.39
N THR A 240 11.16 1.74 -0.56
CA THR A 240 10.20 1.25 0.43
C THR A 240 9.39 0.09 -0.12
N HIS A 241 9.38 -1.04 0.59
CA HIS A 241 8.47 -2.15 0.34
C HIS A 241 7.26 -2.09 1.26
N VAL A 242 6.08 -2.43 0.74
CA VAL A 242 4.81 -2.47 1.48
C VAL A 242 4.24 -3.87 1.35
N ILE A 243 4.15 -4.60 2.45
CA ILE A 243 3.76 -6.02 2.47
C ILE A 243 2.90 -6.39 3.67
N GLY A 244 2.17 -7.51 3.54
CA GLY A 244 1.46 -8.14 4.65
C GLY A 244 2.36 -8.89 5.62
N LYS A 245 1.96 -8.93 6.90
CA LYS A 245 2.71 -9.63 7.97
C LYS A 245 2.99 -11.12 7.70
N ASP A 246 2.18 -11.77 6.86
CA ASP A 246 2.36 -13.16 6.44
C ASP A 246 3.65 -13.40 5.66
N ILE A 247 4.13 -12.38 4.93
CA ILE A 247 5.30 -12.49 4.07
C ILE A 247 6.49 -11.64 4.55
N ALA A 248 6.39 -11.07 5.76
CA ALA A 248 7.39 -10.17 6.30
C ALA A 248 8.78 -10.80 6.43
N ARG A 249 8.88 -12.08 6.81
CA ARG A 249 10.17 -12.78 6.96
C ARG A 249 10.92 -12.85 5.63
N PHE A 250 10.25 -13.12 4.52
CA PHE A 250 10.88 -13.17 3.19
C PHE A 250 11.47 -11.81 2.80
N HIS A 251 10.76 -10.72 3.09
CA HIS A 251 11.19 -9.37 2.72
C HIS A 251 12.18 -8.75 3.70
N ALA A 252 12.18 -9.20 4.95
CA ALA A 252 13.06 -8.70 5.99
C ALA A 252 14.39 -9.46 6.08
N LEU A 253 14.41 -10.74 5.69
CA LEU A 253 15.57 -11.62 5.84
C LEU A 253 16.05 -12.18 4.51
N ASN A 254 15.21 -12.94 3.79
CA ASN A 254 15.64 -13.63 2.57
C ASN A 254 16.04 -12.63 1.48
N TRP A 255 15.21 -11.62 1.25
CA TRP A 255 15.45 -10.65 0.20
C TRP A 255 16.73 -9.82 0.41
N PRO A 256 16.96 -9.18 1.58
CA PRO A 256 18.23 -8.49 1.81
C PRO A 256 19.45 -9.41 1.74
N ALA A 257 19.33 -10.67 2.19
CA ALA A 257 20.40 -11.65 2.08
C ALA A 257 20.71 -12.02 0.63
N MET A 258 19.69 -12.18 -0.22
CA MET A 258 19.87 -12.39 -1.66
C MET A 258 20.55 -11.20 -2.32
N LEU A 259 20.13 -9.98 -2.00
CA LEU A 259 20.73 -8.76 -2.54
C LEU A 259 22.19 -8.62 -2.13
N HIS A 260 22.49 -8.78 -0.84
CA HIS A 260 23.87 -8.75 -0.34
C HIS A 260 24.73 -9.84 -0.99
N GLY A 261 24.19 -11.05 -1.14
CA GLY A 261 24.87 -12.14 -1.81
C GLY A 261 25.16 -11.92 -3.28
N ALA A 262 24.48 -10.96 -3.92
CA ALA A 262 24.66 -10.57 -5.32
C ALA A 262 25.30 -9.18 -5.47
N ASP A 263 25.84 -8.61 -4.38
CA ASP A 263 26.44 -7.27 -4.33
C ASP A 263 25.48 -6.13 -4.78
N ILE A 264 24.20 -6.27 -4.45
CA ILE A 264 23.17 -5.27 -4.72
C ILE A 264 22.77 -4.55 -3.42
N ARG A 265 22.58 -3.23 -3.49
CA ARG A 265 22.11 -2.43 -2.34
C ARG A 265 20.75 -2.94 -1.85
N THR A 266 20.58 -2.95 -0.52
CA THR A 266 19.31 -3.32 0.13
C THR A 266 18.31 -2.15 0.18
N PRO A 267 17.00 -2.44 0.30
CA PRO A 267 16.00 -1.40 0.50
C PRO A 267 16.17 -0.63 1.81
N ASP A 268 15.60 0.57 1.90
CA ASP A 268 15.69 1.42 3.09
C ASP A 268 14.58 1.15 4.11
N ARG A 269 13.37 0.81 3.63
CA ARG A 269 12.21 0.60 4.51
C ARG A 269 11.35 -0.59 4.11
N LEU A 270 10.80 -1.25 5.13
CA LEU A 270 9.80 -2.30 5.00
C LEU A 270 8.57 -1.97 5.84
N LEU A 271 7.51 -1.51 5.19
CA LEU A 271 6.21 -1.35 5.84
C LEU A 271 5.50 -2.72 5.88
N VAL A 272 5.22 -3.18 7.10
CA VAL A 272 4.53 -4.44 7.39
C VAL A 272 3.14 -4.12 7.92
N HIS A 273 2.08 -4.40 7.15
CA HIS A 273 0.70 -4.22 7.59
C HIS A 273 0.09 -5.53 8.14
N GLY A 274 -0.99 -5.40 8.91
CA GLY A 274 -1.72 -6.57 9.42
C GLY A 274 -2.66 -7.20 8.38
N PHE A 275 -3.56 -8.06 8.84
CA PHE A 275 -4.64 -8.59 8.01
C PHE A 275 -5.89 -7.74 8.09
N ILE A 276 -6.82 -8.00 7.17
CA ILE A 276 -8.19 -7.53 7.29
C ILE A 276 -9.10 -8.75 7.48
N THR A 277 -9.86 -8.77 8.56
CA THR A 277 -10.90 -9.76 8.86
C THR A 277 -12.27 -9.26 8.39
N SER A 278 -13.28 -10.13 8.43
CA SER A 278 -14.68 -9.75 8.24
C SER A 278 -15.51 -10.24 9.42
N GLU A 279 -16.22 -9.32 10.07
CA GLU A 279 -17.03 -9.59 11.26
C GLU A 279 -16.24 -10.33 12.35
N GLY A 280 -14.99 -9.92 12.58
CA GLY A 280 -14.07 -10.52 13.54
C GLY A 280 -13.49 -11.89 13.14
N GLN A 281 -13.79 -12.38 11.94
CA GLN A 281 -13.35 -13.69 11.45
C GLN A 281 -12.43 -13.57 10.24
N LYS A 282 -11.48 -14.51 10.11
CA LYS A 282 -10.67 -14.60 8.89
C LYS A 282 -11.58 -14.86 7.68
N MET A 283 -11.42 -14.06 6.63
CA MET A 283 -12.19 -14.26 5.39
C MET A 283 -11.81 -15.58 4.73
N SER A 284 -12.82 -16.38 4.39
CA SER A 284 -12.63 -17.58 3.58
C SER A 284 -13.87 -17.91 2.76
N LYS A 285 -13.66 -18.43 1.54
CA LYS A 285 -14.77 -18.85 0.66
C LYS A 285 -15.63 -19.95 1.29
N SER A 286 -15.04 -20.82 2.12
CA SER A 286 -15.75 -21.92 2.78
C SER A 286 -16.67 -21.45 3.90
N ILE A 287 -16.31 -20.38 4.63
CA ILE A 287 -17.16 -19.77 5.66
C ILE A 287 -18.23 -18.86 5.04
N GLY A 288 -17.99 -18.38 3.80
CA GLY A 288 -18.94 -17.52 3.08
C GLY A 288 -18.91 -16.05 3.55
N ASN A 289 -17.93 -15.66 4.37
CA ASN A 289 -17.76 -14.30 4.89
C ASN A 289 -16.81 -13.44 4.03
N VAL A 290 -16.60 -13.79 2.76
CA VAL A 290 -15.69 -13.03 1.89
C VAL A 290 -16.36 -11.73 1.45
N VAL A 291 -15.70 -10.62 1.74
CA VAL A 291 -16.10 -9.30 1.23
C VAL A 291 -15.44 -9.08 -0.13
N ASP A 292 -16.25 -8.98 -1.18
CA ASP A 292 -15.76 -8.57 -2.50
C ASP A 292 -15.59 -7.04 -2.52
N PRO A 293 -14.38 -6.51 -2.79
CA PRO A 293 -14.19 -5.06 -2.93
C PRO A 293 -15.09 -4.44 -4.01
N CYS A 294 -15.46 -5.19 -5.06
CA CYS A 294 -16.33 -4.68 -6.12
C CYS A 294 -17.72 -4.34 -5.60
N ASP A 295 -18.28 -5.15 -4.70
CA ASP A 295 -19.59 -4.88 -4.08
C ASP A 295 -19.56 -3.56 -3.28
N VAL A 296 -18.46 -3.29 -2.57
CA VAL A 296 -18.28 -2.05 -1.82
C VAL A 296 -18.16 -0.86 -2.77
N ILE A 297 -17.37 -0.99 -3.84
CA ILE A 297 -17.19 0.07 -4.86
C ILE A 297 -18.50 0.37 -5.57
N GLU A 298 -19.32 -0.64 -5.89
CA GLU A 298 -20.60 -0.45 -6.58
C GLU A 298 -21.62 0.24 -5.71
N ARG A 299 -21.63 -0.07 -4.41
CA ARG A 299 -22.57 0.50 -3.46
C ARG A 299 -22.17 1.89 -2.98
N TYR A 300 -20.90 2.09 -2.63
CA TYR A 300 -20.42 3.30 -1.95
C TYR A 300 -19.46 4.13 -2.78
N GLY A 301 -18.78 3.53 -3.76
CA GLY A 301 -17.73 4.17 -4.54
C GLY A 301 -16.32 3.87 -4.03
N VAL A 302 -15.34 4.29 -4.83
CA VAL A 302 -13.91 4.00 -4.61
C VAL A 302 -13.36 4.73 -3.40
N ASP A 303 -13.55 6.06 -3.34
CA ASP A 303 -13.02 6.88 -2.25
C ASP A 303 -13.55 6.47 -0.87
N PRO A 304 -14.85 6.18 -0.67
CA PRO A 304 -15.30 5.62 0.60
C PRO A 304 -14.61 4.34 1.03
N LEU A 305 -14.29 3.43 0.10
CA LEU A 305 -13.51 2.23 0.41
C LEU A 305 -12.08 2.58 0.81
N ARG A 306 -11.45 3.53 0.11
CA ARG A 306 -10.12 4.05 0.46
C ARG A 306 -10.12 4.71 1.83
N PHE A 307 -11.14 5.53 2.12
CA PHE A 307 -11.34 6.15 3.44
C PHE A 307 -11.41 5.10 4.53
N TYR A 308 -12.28 4.09 4.36
CA TYR A 308 -12.46 3.03 5.35
C TYR A 308 -11.14 2.33 5.66
N VAL A 309 -10.41 1.91 4.61
CA VAL A 309 -9.12 1.24 4.77
C VAL A 309 -8.12 2.12 5.52
N SER A 310 -7.97 3.38 5.11
CA SER A 310 -7.00 4.29 5.72
C SER A 310 -7.41 4.78 7.11
N HIS A 311 -8.71 4.75 7.44
CA HIS A 311 -9.26 5.20 8.71
C HIS A 311 -9.35 4.08 9.76
N GLU A 312 -9.89 2.91 9.39
CA GLU A 312 -10.18 1.85 10.37
C GLU A 312 -9.01 0.88 10.58
N ILE A 313 -8.01 0.88 9.69
CA ILE A 313 -6.94 -0.12 9.70
C ILE A 313 -5.59 0.56 9.95
N PRO A 314 -5.16 0.68 11.21
CA PRO A 314 -3.82 1.14 11.54
C PRO A 314 -2.75 0.25 10.90
N VAL A 315 -1.70 0.87 10.36
CA VAL A 315 -0.55 0.16 9.81
C VAL A 315 0.07 -0.77 10.87
N GLY A 316 0.28 -2.02 10.47
CA GLY A 316 0.86 -3.09 11.28
C GLY A 316 -0.11 -3.93 12.11
N ARG A 317 -1.30 -3.42 12.40
CA ARG A 317 -2.32 -4.15 13.18
C ARG A 317 -3.36 -4.77 12.24
N ASP A 318 -4.04 -5.78 12.75
CA ASP A 318 -5.18 -6.35 12.03
C ASP A 318 -6.36 -5.39 12.14
N GLY A 319 -7.03 -5.17 11.02
CA GLY A 319 -8.29 -4.45 10.93
C GLY A 319 -9.45 -5.39 10.68
N ASP A 320 -10.66 -4.89 10.84
CA ASP A 320 -11.88 -5.65 10.57
C ASP A 320 -12.81 -4.90 9.62
N PHE A 321 -13.53 -5.65 8.80
CA PHE A 321 -14.58 -5.14 7.95
C PHE A 321 -15.95 -5.65 8.41
N SER A 322 -16.86 -4.73 8.68
CA SER A 322 -18.29 -5.01 8.74
C SER A 322 -19.07 -4.02 7.88
N TRP A 323 -20.14 -4.49 7.26
CA TRP A 323 -20.99 -3.64 6.43
C TRP A 323 -21.67 -2.54 7.26
N GLU A 324 -22.05 -2.87 8.50
CA GLU A 324 -22.61 -1.92 9.45
C GLU A 324 -21.62 -0.81 9.79
N ARG A 325 -20.37 -1.17 10.13
CA ARG A 325 -19.34 -0.18 10.46
C ARG A 325 -18.98 0.68 9.26
N PHE A 326 -18.86 0.07 8.08
CA PHE A 326 -18.60 0.78 6.84
C PHE A 326 -19.70 1.82 6.57
N HIS A 327 -20.96 1.39 6.64
CA HIS A 327 -22.11 2.26 6.44
C HIS A 327 -22.14 3.40 7.45
N ALA A 328 -21.95 3.11 8.73
CA ALA A 328 -21.94 4.10 9.80
C ALA A 328 -20.85 5.16 9.60
N LEU A 329 -19.65 4.76 9.16
CA LEU A 329 -18.56 5.69 8.86
C LEU A 329 -18.83 6.52 7.60
N TYR A 330 -19.34 5.88 6.54
CA TYR A 330 -19.78 6.61 5.35
C TYR A 330 -20.79 7.69 5.72
N ASP A 331 -21.81 7.33 6.51
CA ASP A 331 -22.87 8.26 6.88
C ASP A 331 -22.36 9.38 7.79
N ALA A 332 -21.69 9.02 8.89
CA ALA A 332 -21.26 9.99 9.89
C ALA A 332 -20.11 10.87 9.38
N LYS A 333 -19.04 10.27 8.84
CA LYS A 333 -17.79 11.00 8.52
C LYS A 333 -17.79 11.62 7.14
N LEU A 334 -18.22 10.88 6.12
CA LEU A 334 -18.15 11.37 4.75
C LEU A 334 -19.37 12.22 4.41
N ARG A 335 -20.59 11.68 4.57
CA ARG A 335 -21.81 12.41 4.25
C ARG A 335 -22.08 13.55 5.23
N ASN A 336 -22.16 13.25 6.53
CA ASN A 336 -22.60 14.22 7.52
C ASN A 336 -21.51 15.23 7.91
N ASP A 337 -20.33 14.77 8.33
CA ASP A 337 -19.28 15.70 8.79
C ASP A 337 -18.68 16.50 7.63
N LEU A 338 -18.21 15.84 6.57
CA LEU A 338 -17.50 16.51 5.46
C LEU A 338 -18.46 17.06 4.38
N GLY A 339 -19.32 16.23 3.83
CA GLY A 339 -20.20 16.57 2.71
C GLY A 339 -21.18 17.69 3.05
N ASN A 340 -21.90 17.57 4.17
CA ASN A 340 -22.86 18.60 4.58
C ASN A 340 -22.16 19.90 5.00
N LEU A 341 -20.98 19.84 5.63
CA LEU A 341 -20.21 21.06 5.95
C LEU A 341 -19.85 21.84 4.69
N LEU A 342 -19.27 21.17 3.67
CA LEU A 342 -18.95 21.80 2.39
C LEU A 342 -20.19 22.44 1.77
N ASN A 343 -21.30 21.69 1.71
CA ASN A 343 -22.54 22.18 1.13
C ASN A 343 -23.08 23.41 1.89
N ARG A 344 -23.10 23.37 3.23
CA ARG A 344 -23.53 24.50 4.08
C ARG A 344 -22.71 25.75 3.82
N VAL A 345 -21.38 25.63 3.78
CA VAL A 345 -20.46 26.75 3.52
C VAL A 345 -20.72 27.34 2.13
N LEU A 346 -20.78 26.50 1.09
CA LEU A 346 -21.00 26.94 -0.29
C LEU A 346 -22.36 27.61 -0.46
N VAL A 347 -23.45 27.03 0.06
CA VAL A 347 -24.80 27.62 -0.03
C VAL A 347 -24.84 28.99 0.64
N LEU A 348 -24.21 29.15 1.80
CA LEU A 348 -24.15 30.43 2.49
C LEU A 348 -23.29 31.45 1.73
N LEU A 349 -22.20 31.03 1.08
CA LEU A 349 -21.37 31.89 0.21
C LEU A 349 -22.13 32.36 -1.02
N HIS A 350 -22.94 31.48 -1.65
CA HIS A 350 -23.73 31.86 -2.83
C HIS A 350 -24.76 32.94 -2.51
N LYS A 351 -25.30 32.96 -1.28
CA LYS A 351 -26.16 34.05 -0.82
C LYS A 351 -25.45 35.40 -0.73
N GLU A 352 -24.12 35.40 -0.60
CA GLU A 352 -23.26 36.58 -0.66
C GLU A 352 -22.65 36.80 -2.06
N GLY A 353 -23.27 36.22 -3.09
CA GLY A 353 -22.83 36.33 -4.49
C GLY A 353 -21.63 35.44 -4.84
N GLY A 354 -21.33 34.43 -4.00
CA GLY A 354 -20.27 33.45 -4.25
C GLY A 354 -18.86 34.01 -4.13
N LYS A 355 -18.68 35.23 -3.65
CA LYS A 355 -17.37 35.88 -3.53
C LYS A 355 -16.51 35.17 -2.49
N ILE A 356 -15.20 35.12 -2.73
CA ILE A 356 -14.21 34.64 -1.78
C ILE A 356 -13.25 35.79 -1.46
N VAL A 357 -13.09 36.07 -0.17
CA VAL A 357 -12.16 37.07 0.37
C VAL A 357 -11.42 36.45 1.53
N VAL A 358 -10.36 35.69 1.22
CA VAL A 358 -9.51 35.07 2.25
C VAL A 358 -8.74 36.18 2.98
N PRO A 359 -8.93 36.34 4.30
CA PRO A 359 -8.25 37.40 5.04
C PRO A 359 -6.76 37.07 5.20
N ASP A 360 -5.92 38.09 5.11
CA ASP A 360 -4.53 38.00 5.56
C ASP A 360 -4.51 37.93 7.09
N SER A 361 -4.32 36.71 7.62
CA SER A 361 -4.32 36.46 9.06
C SER A 361 -3.06 35.71 9.47
N PRO A 362 -2.14 36.36 10.21
CA PRO A 362 -0.96 35.69 10.78
C PRO A 362 -1.32 34.49 11.66
N VAL A 363 -2.42 34.59 12.43
CA VAL A 363 -2.91 33.51 13.30
C VAL A 363 -3.38 32.30 12.49
N ASP A 364 -4.13 32.51 11.40
CA ASP A 364 -4.56 31.40 10.56
C ASP A 364 -3.37 30.77 9.80
N ARG A 365 -2.39 31.58 9.36
CA ARG A 365 -1.13 31.09 8.79
C ARG A 365 -0.37 30.19 9.76
N GLU A 366 -0.21 30.61 11.00
CA GLU A 366 0.47 29.83 12.04
C GLU A 366 -0.26 28.51 12.32
N ARG A 367 -1.59 28.56 12.50
CA ARG A 367 -2.40 27.36 12.73
C ARG A 367 -2.34 26.38 11.57
N ALA A 368 -2.42 26.87 10.32
CA ALA A 368 -2.27 26.04 9.14
C ALA A 368 -0.88 25.38 9.11
N GLY A 369 0.18 26.15 9.40
CA GLY A 369 1.55 25.65 9.50
C GLY A 369 1.68 24.48 10.48
N ILE A 370 1.22 24.66 11.72
CA ILE A 370 1.25 23.61 12.76
C ILE A 370 0.48 22.36 12.31
N GLY A 371 -0.71 22.54 11.73
CA GLY A 371 -1.52 21.43 11.21
C GLY A 371 -0.79 20.65 10.10
N TRP A 372 -0.14 21.35 9.17
CA TRP A 372 0.63 20.73 8.09
C TRP A 372 1.90 20.04 8.59
N GLU A 373 2.57 20.58 9.60
CA GLU A 373 3.74 19.95 10.22
C GLU A 373 3.37 18.61 10.87
N ALA A 374 2.29 18.57 11.66
CA ALA A 374 1.79 17.34 12.28
C ALA A 374 1.36 16.30 11.23
N TYR A 375 0.68 16.76 10.17
CA TYR A 375 0.21 15.91 9.08
C TYR A 375 1.37 15.32 8.29
N ALA A 376 2.34 16.15 7.91
CA ALA A 376 3.54 15.73 7.20
C ALA A 376 4.38 14.76 8.03
N ALA A 377 4.53 15.00 9.34
CA ALA A 377 5.24 14.09 10.23
C ALA A 377 4.58 12.70 10.25
N SER A 378 3.25 12.64 10.32
CA SER A 378 2.50 11.38 10.32
C SER A 378 2.63 10.64 8.98
N MET A 379 2.52 11.36 7.85
CA MET A 379 2.69 10.77 6.53
C MET A 379 4.11 10.25 6.29
N ASN A 380 5.13 11.01 6.71
CA ASN A 380 6.54 10.62 6.58
C ASN A 380 6.91 9.41 7.45
N ALA A 381 6.20 9.21 8.55
CA ALA A 381 6.31 8.04 9.43
C ALA A 381 5.44 6.85 9.00
N PHE A 382 4.73 6.95 7.86
CA PHE A 382 3.74 5.97 7.39
C PHE A 382 2.60 5.70 8.37
N ALA A 383 2.31 6.65 9.27
CA ALA A 383 1.18 6.62 10.18
C ALA A 383 -0.09 7.14 9.47
N LEU A 384 -0.51 6.44 8.41
CA LEU A 384 -1.60 6.85 7.53
C LEU A 384 -2.92 7.16 8.26
N HIS A 385 -3.28 6.31 9.23
CA HIS A 385 -4.44 6.54 10.09
C HIS A 385 -4.35 7.86 10.87
N ALA A 386 -3.18 8.17 11.45
CA ALA A 386 -2.98 9.40 12.21
C ALA A 386 -3.04 10.65 11.32
N ALA A 387 -2.48 10.59 10.12
CA ALA A 387 -2.55 11.68 9.15
C ALA A 387 -4.00 11.93 8.69
N LEU A 388 -4.74 10.87 8.32
CA LEU A 388 -6.15 11.00 7.94
C LEU A 388 -7.01 11.51 9.10
N HIS A 389 -6.75 11.04 10.33
CA HIS A 389 -7.43 11.55 11.52
C HIS A 389 -7.23 13.06 11.70
N GLN A 390 -6.03 13.59 11.46
CA GLN A 390 -5.79 15.04 11.54
C GLN A 390 -6.58 15.83 10.50
N ALA A 391 -6.71 15.32 9.27
CA ALA A 391 -7.55 15.93 8.25
C ALA A 391 -9.03 15.95 8.67
N MET A 392 -9.53 14.85 9.24
CA MET A 392 -10.90 14.74 9.72
C MET A 392 -11.15 15.52 11.02
N GLU A 393 -10.13 15.71 11.86
CA GLU A 393 -10.21 16.56 13.05
C GLU A 393 -10.35 18.03 12.67
N LEU A 394 -9.70 18.46 11.59
CA LEU A 394 -9.96 19.78 11.02
C LEU A 394 -11.42 19.91 10.58
N VAL A 395 -11.99 18.91 9.90
CA VAL A 395 -13.43 18.89 9.53
C VAL A 395 -14.33 18.98 10.77
N SER A 396 -14.03 18.22 11.82
CA SER A 396 -14.75 18.25 13.11
C SER A 396 -14.69 19.66 13.75
N THR A 397 -13.49 20.25 13.80
CA THR A 397 -13.26 21.60 14.31
C THR A 397 -14.06 22.65 13.54
N LEU A 398 -14.14 22.53 12.21
CA LEU A 398 -14.92 23.43 11.38
C LEU A 398 -16.44 23.27 11.59
N ASN A 399 -16.95 22.05 11.81
CA ASN A 399 -18.35 21.82 12.18
C ASN A 399 -18.69 22.48 13.53
N ILE A 400 -17.82 22.34 14.53
CA ILE A 400 -18.01 23.02 15.82
C ILE A 400 -17.94 24.54 15.65
N ALA A 401 -17.00 25.03 14.86
CA ALA A 401 -16.81 26.46 14.63
C ALA A 401 -18.01 27.09 13.89
N ILE A 402 -18.55 26.44 12.85
CA ILE A 402 -19.66 27.01 12.09
C ILE A 402 -20.93 27.11 12.96
N ASP A 403 -21.15 26.15 13.86
CA ASP A 403 -22.29 26.16 14.77
C ASP A 403 -22.14 27.17 15.91
N ARG A 404 -20.91 27.46 16.35
CA ARG A 404 -20.61 28.51 17.32
C ARG A 404 -20.72 29.91 16.71
N THR A 405 -20.11 30.11 15.55
CA THR A 405 -20.07 31.40 14.86
C THR A 405 -21.43 31.78 14.26
N LYS A 406 -22.27 30.79 13.93
CA LYS A 406 -23.61 30.98 13.36
C LYS A 406 -23.61 31.96 12.19
N PRO A 407 -22.83 31.72 11.11
CA PRO A 407 -22.69 32.69 10.02
C PRO A 407 -24.01 33.05 9.34
N TRP A 408 -25.06 32.23 9.48
CA TRP A 408 -26.40 32.56 8.99
C TRP A 408 -27.09 33.71 9.73
N THR A 409 -26.62 34.12 10.92
CA THR A 409 -27.12 35.30 11.64
C THR A 409 -26.32 36.57 11.33
N LEU A 410 -25.18 36.44 10.67
CA LEU A 410 -24.31 37.56 10.29
C LEU A 410 -24.74 38.12 8.93
N THR A 411 -24.26 39.32 8.58
CA THR A 411 -24.60 39.98 7.31
C THR A 411 -23.41 40.74 6.73
N GLY A 412 -23.38 40.91 5.41
CA GLY A 412 -22.40 41.77 4.73
C GLY A 412 -20.96 41.24 4.84
N GLU A 413 -20.00 42.16 5.00
CA GLU A 413 -18.57 41.86 4.96
C GLU A 413 -18.12 40.87 6.05
N GLU A 414 -18.63 41.00 7.27
CA GLU A 414 -18.28 40.10 8.38
C GLU A 414 -18.62 38.64 8.05
N ARG A 415 -19.83 38.41 7.53
CA ARG A 415 -20.27 37.08 7.10
C ARG A 415 -19.41 36.54 5.97
N LEU A 416 -19.12 37.38 4.97
CA LEU A 416 -18.31 37.00 3.82
C LEU A 416 -16.89 36.58 4.24
N VAL A 417 -16.23 37.35 5.12
CA VAL A 417 -14.88 37.04 5.62
C VAL A 417 -14.89 35.72 6.40
N ILE A 418 -15.86 35.51 7.28
CA ILE A 418 -15.97 34.28 8.06
C ILE A 418 -16.20 33.07 7.16
N LEU A 419 -17.12 33.15 6.19
CA LEU A 419 -17.37 32.07 5.24
C LEU A 419 -16.16 31.81 4.34
N SER A 420 -15.40 32.84 3.99
CA SER A 420 -14.15 32.69 3.23
C SER A 420 -13.05 32.00 4.04
N ARG A 421 -13.00 32.19 5.37
CA ARG A 421 -12.12 31.38 6.25
C ARG A 421 -12.52 29.90 6.23
N PHE A 422 -13.81 29.59 6.34
CA PHE A 422 -14.28 28.20 6.22
C PHE A 422 -13.92 27.58 4.87
N ALA A 423 -14.10 28.33 3.78
CA ALA A 423 -13.74 27.88 2.44
C ALA A 423 -12.22 27.59 2.35
N GLU A 424 -11.37 28.48 2.87
CA GLU A 424 -9.92 28.29 2.88
C GLU A 424 -9.50 27.07 3.74
N SER A 425 -10.15 26.85 4.88
CA SER A 425 -9.91 25.63 5.65
C SER A 425 -10.34 24.37 4.89
N LEU A 426 -11.47 24.40 4.17
CA LEU A 426 -11.91 23.28 3.32
C LEU A 426 -10.97 23.04 2.12
N ARG A 427 -10.32 24.09 1.59
CA ARG A 427 -9.24 23.96 0.61
C ARG A 427 -8.05 23.17 1.19
N HIS A 428 -7.66 23.44 2.43
CA HIS A 428 -6.64 22.66 3.11
C HIS A 428 -7.08 21.21 3.37
N VAL A 429 -8.32 20.98 3.82
CA VAL A 429 -8.89 19.62 3.97
C VAL A 429 -8.82 18.86 2.65
N SER A 430 -9.21 19.48 1.53
CA SER A 430 -9.09 18.89 0.19
C SER A 430 -7.66 18.41 -0.11
N LEU A 431 -6.66 19.27 0.11
CA LEU A 431 -5.25 18.91 -0.12
C LEU A 431 -4.77 17.79 0.82
N MET A 432 -5.18 17.80 2.09
CA MET A 432 -4.84 16.75 3.06
C MET A 432 -5.52 15.42 2.73
N LEU A 433 -6.72 15.43 2.14
CA LEU A 433 -7.42 14.22 1.75
C LEU A 433 -6.90 13.63 0.43
N LEU A 434 -6.19 14.40 -0.40
CA LEU A 434 -5.76 14.00 -1.74
C LEU A 434 -4.98 12.66 -1.83
N PRO A 435 -4.07 12.30 -0.88
CA PRO A 435 -3.44 10.97 -0.89
C PRO A 435 -4.42 9.82 -0.61
N PHE A 436 -5.52 10.09 0.08
CA PHE A 436 -6.47 9.08 0.56
C PHE A 436 -7.70 8.97 -0.33
N LEU A 437 -8.29 10.12 -0.68
CA LEU A 437 -9.57 10.27 -1.39
C LEU A 437 -9.38 11.19 -2.60
N PRO A 438 -8.66 10.74 -3.64
CA PRO A 438 -8.23 11.62 -4.72
C PRO A 438 -9.40 12.31 -5.43
N GLN A 439 -10.45 11.55 -5.77
CA GLN A 439 -11.61 12.08 -6.48
C GLN A 439 -12.43 13.04 -5.62
N THR A 440 -12.61 12.71 -4.34
CA THR A 440 -13.32 13.52 -3.35
C THR A 440 -12.58 14.82 -3.11
N ALA A 441 -11.27 14.78 -2.92
CA ALA A 441 -10.42 15.95 -2.77
C ALA A 441 -10.57 16.88 -3.97
N GLN A 442 -10.40 16.37 -5.20
CA GLN A 442 -10.59 17.18 -6.40
C GLN A 442 -12.01 17.76 -6.47
N ARG A 443 -13.05 16.98 -6.17
CA ARG A 443 -14.44 17.47 -6.17
C ARG A 443 -14.67 18.58 -5.14
N ILE A 444 -14.09 18.48 -3.93
CA ILE A 444 -14.14 19.57 -2.94
C ILE A 444 -13.49 20.82 -3.52
N ALA A 445 -12.27 20.72 -4.05
CA ALA A 445 -11.58 21.87 -4.66
C ALA A 445 -12.34 22.45 -5.86
N THR A 446 -13.00 21.62 -6.67
CA THR A 446 -13.80 22.03 -7.82
C THR A 446 -15.04 22.81 -7.39
N GLN A 447 -15.79 22.31 -6.39
CA GLN A 447 -16.95 23.03 -5.85
C GLN A 447 -16.54 24.32 -5.11
N LEU A 448 -15.36 24.36 -4.51
CA LEU A 448 -14.76 25.59 -4.00
C LEU A 448 -14.24 26.51 -5.12
N HIS A 449 -14.14 26.03 -6.36
CA HIS A 449 -13.56 26.70 -7.52
C HIS A 449 -12.12 27.20 -7.26
N VAL A 450 -11.34 26.32 -6.65
CA VAL A 450 -9.92 26.54 -6.42
C VAL A 450 -9.18 26.47 -7.76
N PRO A 451 -8.31 27.43 -8.10
CA PRO A 451 -7.70 27.56 -9.44
C PRO A 451 -6.97 26.31 -9.96
N TYR A 452 -6.42 25.50 -9.06
CA TYR A 452 -5.65 24.31 -9.42
C TYR A 452 -6.45 23.00 -9.40
N ALA A 453 -7.77 23.04 -9.17
CA ALA A 453 -8.59 21.84 -8.95
C ALA A 453 -8.40 20.78 -10.06
N ASP A 454 -8.43 21.18 -11.32
CA ASP A 454 -8.27 20.28 -12.47
C ASP A 454 -6.87 19.65 -12.61
N GLN A 455 -5.90 20.15 -11.84
CA GLN A 455 -4.54 19.63 -11.85
C GLN A 455 -4.29 18.63 -10.71
N MET A 456 -5.13 18.58 -9.67
CA MET A 456 -4.86 17.84 -8.44
C MET A 456 -4.61 16.33 -8.64
N LEU A 457 -5.21 15.72 -9.67
CA LEU A 457 -5.03 14.29 -9.96
C LEU A 457 -3.80 13.98 -10.82
N LYS A 458 -3.12 14.99 -11.35
CA LYS A 458 -1.90 14.79 -12.14
C LYS A 458 -0.78 14.34 -11.21
N LYS A 459 0.00 13.33 -11.63
CA LYS A 459 1.17 12.86 -10.87
C LYS A 459 2.24 13.95 -10.64
N THR A 460 2.23 15.02 -11.45
CA THR A 460 3.12 16.17 -11.34
C THR A 460 2.59 17.28 -10.42
N PHE A 461 1.40 17.13 -9.84
CA PHE A 461 0.85 18.13 -8.92
C PHE A 461 1.57 18.05 -7.58
N VAL A 462 2.15 19.17 -7.16
CA VAL A 462 2.90 19.31 -5.91
C VAL A 462 2.21 20.29 -4.99
N LEU A 463 2.30 20.05 -3.69
CA LEU A 463 1.69 20.90 -2.66
C LEU A 463 2.34 22.28 -2.61
N GLY A 464 3.67 22.37 -2.74
CA GLY A 464 4.41 23.64 -2.77
C GLY A 464 3.94 24.66 -1.72
N SER A 465 3.66 25.88 -2.18
CA SER A 465 3.11 26.97 -1.36
C SER A 465 1.61 26.80 -1.04
N PHE A 466 0.88 25.89 -1.69
CA PHE A 466 -0.56 25.71 -1.45
C PHE A 466 -0.90 25.24 -0.03
N ARG A 467 0.10 24.76 0.74
CA ARG A 467 -0.04 24.47 2.18
C ARG A 467 -0.14 25.72 3.07
N GLN A 468 0.24 26.89 2.54
CA GLN A 468 0.12 28.14 3.28
C GLN A 468 -1.32 28.66 3.23
N TRP A 469 -1.76 29.28 4.32
CA TRP A 469 -3.03 29.98 4.36
C TRP A 469 -3.00 31.19 3.42
N GLY A 470 -4.03 31.33 2.59
CA GLY A 470 -4.16 32.41 1.62
C GLY A 470 -3.25 32.26 0.39
N ALA A 471 -2.77 31.04 0.11
CA ALA A 471 -1.83 30.77 -0.98
C ALA A 471 -2.38 31.02 -2.41
N CYS A 472 -3.69 31.22 -2.56
CA CYS A 472 -4.35 31.43 -3.85
C CYS A 472 -4.97 32.84 -3.92
N PRO A 473 -4.16 33.91 -4.10
CA PRO A 473 -4.68 35.29 -4.19
C PRO A 473 -5.65 35.51 -5.35
N GLU A 474 -5.57 34.70 -6.40
CA GLU A 474 -6.43 34.68 -7.58
C GLU A 474 -7.78 33.97 -7.36
N TRP A 475 -7.96 33.27 -6.22
CA TRP A 475 -9.22 32.63 -5.87
C TRP A 475 -10.26 33.68 -5.43
N LYS A 476 -11.17 34.04 -6.33
CA LYS A 476 -12.14 35.14 -6.12
C LYS A 476 -13.60 34.73 -5.97
N SER A 477 -13.94 33.49 -6.33
CA SER A 477 -15.33 33.02 -6.30
C SER A 477 -15.40 31.53 -6.05
N ALA A 478 -16.45 31.10 -5.34
CA ALA A 478 -16.80 29.70 -5.13
C ALA A 478 -17.47 29.12 -6.39
N GLY A 479 -17.37 27.80 -6.55
CA GLY A 479 -18.02 27.03 -7.60
C GLY A 479 -19.39 26.52 -7.17
N THR A 480 -20.04 25.74 -8.02
CA THR A 480 -21.40 25.28 -7.75
C THR A 480 -21.43 24.19 -6.67
N PRO A 481 -22.27 24.30 -5.63
CA PRO A 481 -22.43 23.24 -4.64
C PRO A 481 -23.11 22.02 -5.25
N GLU A 482 -22.57 20.85 -4.98
CA GLU A 482 -23.13 19.56 -5.39
C GLU A 482 -23.04 18.55 -4.24
N ILE A 483 -23.90 17.52 -4.27
CA ILE A 483 -23.86 16.46 -3.26
C ILE A 483 -22.55 15.68 -3.41
N LEU A 484 -21.69 15.78 -2.40
CA LEU A 484 -20.40 15.07 -2.39
C LEU A 484 -20.60 13.57 -2.18
N PHE A 485 -21.48 13.20 -1.25
CA PHE A 485 -21.82 11.83 -0.88
C PHE A 485 -23.34 11.67 -0.81
N ALA A 486 -23.91 10.81 -1.66
CA ALA A 486 -25.35 10.57 -1.69
C ALA A 486 -25.80 9.74 -0.48
N PRO A 487 -27.03 9.92 0.03
CA PRO A 487 -27.58 9.00 1.01
C PRO A 487 -27.68 7.59 0.39
N ILE A 488 -27.32 6.58 1.18
CA ILE A 488 -27.41 5.17 0.80
C ILE A 488 -28.28 4.50 1.86
N GLU A 489 -29.21 3.64 1.46
CA GLU A 489 -30.00 2.90 2.44
C GLU A 489 -29.11 1.87 3.15
N ALA A 490 -29.18 1.85 4.49
CA ALA A 490 -28.67 0.75 5.29
C ALA A 490 -29.46 -0.51 4.88
N LYS A 491 -28.75 -1.57 4.50
CA LYS A 491 -29.34 -2.88 4.20
C LYS A 491 -28.68 -3.88 5.11
#